data_AF-A0A9E2PMB2-F1
#
_entry.id   AF-A0A9E2PMB2-F1
#
_cell.length_a   1.000
_cell.length_b   1.000
_cell.length_c   1.000
_cell.angle_alpha   90.00
_cell.angle_beta   90.00
_cell.angle_gamma   90.00
#
_symmetry.space_group_name_H-M   'P 1'
#
loop_
_entity.id
_entity.type
_entity.pdbx_description
1 polymer ?
#
loop_
_entity_poly.entity_id
_entity_poly.type
_entity_poly.pdbx_seq_one_letter_code
_entity_poly.pdbx_strand_id
1 'polypeptide(L)'
;TGVVKVTPAHDPNDFEIGQRHGLTPINVMHEDGTMNENAGPYRGLDRVECRRQIVEDLQKARLIEKIEDHAHAVGHCYRCDTVVEPRLSLQWFVRMKPLARPAIEAVKDGRIQFMPERWTKVYLDWMENIRDWCISRQIWWGHRIPVFYCEACRHEWAAKGHPAACPACGSKGFQQDEDVLDTWFSSWLWPFSTLGWPAQNKDLAFYYPTNTLVTAPEIIFFWVARMILGGL
;
A
#
# COMPACT_ATOMS: atom_id res chain seq x y z
N THR A 1 14.65 21.55 19.98
CA THR A 1 14.03 21.04 21.24
C THR A 1 14.09 19.51 21.23
N GLY A 2 13.90 18.85 22.39
CA GLY A 2 13.85 17.38 22.50
C GLY A 2 12.43 16.78 22.49
N VAL A 3 11.43 17.55 22.05
CA VAL A 3 10.01 17.20 22.06
C VAL A 3 9.46 17.35 20.64
N VAL A 4 8.59 16.43 20.23
CA VAL A 4 8.00 16.40 18.88
C VAL A 4 6.47 16.48 18.96
N LYS A 5 5.86 17.05 17.92
CA LYS A 5 4.41 16.99 17.70
C LYS A 5 4.03 15.58 17.27
N VAL A 6 2.88 15.08 17.73
CA VAL A 6 2.33 13.77 17.36
C VAL A 6 0.96 13.95 16.72
N THR A 7 0.84 13.60 15.44
CA THR A 7 -0.36 13.69 14.59
C THR A 7 -0.67 12.36 13.92
N PRO A 8 -1.28 11.38 14.64
CA PRO A 8 -1.37 9.99 14.18
C PRO A 8 -2.08 9.76 12.85
N ALA A 9 -2.95 10.66 12.42
CA ALA A 9 -3.68 10.51 11.15
C ALA A 9 -2.92 11.00 9.92
N HIS A 10 -1.78 11.68 10.09
CA HIS A 10 -1.08 12.43 9.02
C HIS A 10 0.43 12.17 8.95
N ASP A 11 0.97 11.28 9.77
CA ASP A 11 2.37 10.84 9.67
C ASP A 11 2.50 9.36 10.11
N PRO A 12 3.23 8.51 9.36
CA PRO A 12 3.38 7.10 9.70
C PRO A 12 4.05 6.83 11.06
N ASN A 13 5.06 7.62 11.44
CA ASN A 13 5.73 7.47 12.73
C ASN A 13 4.81 7.90 13.87
N ASP A 14 4.08 9.00 13.67
CA ASP A 14 3.07 9.47 14.63
C ASP A 14 1.94 8.45 14.78
N PHE A 15 1.55 7.75 13.70
CA PHE A 15 0.57 6.68 13.77
C PHE A 15 1.06 5.53 14.66
N GLU A 16 2.30 5.09 14.49
CA GLU A 16 2.92 4.04 15.32
C GLU A 16 3.07 4.49 16.79
N ILE A 17 3.42 5.76 17.04
CA ILE A 17 3.44 6.34 18.40
C ILE A 17 2.02 6.35 18.97
N GLY A 18 1.04 6.83 18.21
CA GLY A 18 -0.35 6.91 18.61
C GLY A 18 -0.92 5.55 19.00
N GLN A 19 -0.65 4.51 18.22
CA GLN A 19 -1.08 3.14 18.54
C GLN A 19 -0.46 2.62 19.84
N ARG A 20 0.86 2.83 20.05
CA ARG A 20 1.55 2.37 21.27
C ARG A 20 1.02 3.01 22.54
N HIS A 21 0.48 4.23 22.44
CA HIS A 21 -0.02 5.01 23.57
C HIS A 21 -1.56 5.12 23.61
N GLY A 22 -2.28 4.44 22.71
CA GLY A 22 -3.75 4.47 22.69
C GLY A 22 -4.35 5.85 22.34
N LEU A 23 -3.66 6.64 21.52
CA LEU A 23 -4.15 7.94 21.06
C LEU A 23 -5.18 7.77 19.94
N THR A 24 -6.28 8.53 20.02
CA THR A 24 -7.28 8.58 18.95
C THR A 24 -6.74 9.36 17.75
N PRO A 25 -6.64 8.76 16.55
CA PRO A 25 -6.24 9.49 15.35
C PRO A 25 -7.35 10.44 14.89
N ILE A 26 -7.01 11.70 14.59
CA ILE A 26 -7.95 12.72 14.10
C ILE A 26 -7.54 13.14 12.69
N ASN A 27 -8.33 12.77 11.69
CA ASN A 27 -8.14 13.24 10.32
C ASN A 27 -8.73 14.65 10.16
N VAL A 28 -7.93 15.60 9.67
CA VAL A 28 -8.32 17.01 9.47
C VAL A 28 -8.46 17.38 7.99
N MET A 29 -8.29 16.42 7.07
CA MET A 29 -8.34 16.64 5.63
C MET A 29 -9.40 15.76 4.95
N HIS A 30 -10.03 16.30 3.91
CA HIS A 30 -10.76 15.56 2.90
C HIS A 30 -9.79 14.86 1.92
N GLU A 31 -10.32 14.04 1.02
CA GLU A 31 -9.50 13.25 0.08
C GLU A 31 -8.81 14.12 -0.98
N ASP A 32 -9.36 15.29 -1.27
CA ASP A 32 -8.79 16.29 -2.20
C ASP A 32 -7.70 17.17 -1.55
N GLY A 33 -7.43 16.98 -0.26
CA GLY A 33 -6.46 17.77 0.51
C GLY A 33 -7.01 19.09 1.04
N THR A 34 -8.32 19.34 0.95
CA THR A 34 -8.96 20.46 1.64
C THR A 34 -9.24 20.13 3.11
N MET A 35 -9.26 21.15 3.96
CA MET A 35 -9.45 20.99 5.40
C MET A 35 -10.92 20.70 5.76
N ASN A 36 -11.17 19.69 6.60
CA ASN A 36 -12.51 19.25 7.00
C ASN A 36 -13.02 19.92 8.29
N GLU A 37 -14.13 19.43 8.85
CA GLU A 37 -14.75 19.95 10.08
C GLU A 37 -13.85 19.90 11.32
N ASN A 38 -12.88 18.99 11.38
CA ASN A 38 -11.93 18.89 12.49
C ASN A 38 -10.84 19.97 12.43
N ALA A 39 -10.75 20.73 11.33
CA ALA A 39 -9.80 21.82 11.17
C ALA A 39 -10.26 23.16 11.79
N GLY A 40 -11.44 23.20 12.40
CA GLY A 40 -11.97 24.38 13.08
C GLY A 40 -12.09 25.59 12.13
N PRO A 41 -11.43 26.73 12.42
CA PRO A 41 -11.55 27.96 11.62
C PRO A 41 -10.96 27.83 10.21
N TYR A 42 -10.15 26.78 9.95
CA TYR A 42 -9.49 26.56 8.67
C TYR A 42 -10.30 25.67 7.71
N ARG A 43 -11.51 25.26 8.11
CA ARG A 43 -12.38 24.40 7.29
C ARG A 43 -12.61 25.01 5.90
N GLY A 44 -12.47 24.17 4.87
CA GLY A 44 -12.68 24.52 3.47
C GLY A 44 -11.48 25.13 2.76
N LEU A 45 -10.38 25.41 3.48
CA LEU A 45 -9.13 25.86 2.86
C LEU A 45 -8.37 24.68 2.24
N ASP A 46 -7.63 24.96 1.17
CA ASP A 46 -6.59 24.03 0.71
C ASP A 46 -5.47 23.92 1.74
N ARG A 47 -4.84 22.74 1.87
CA ARG A 47 -3.77 22.48 2.85
C ARG A 47 -2.59 23.44 2.79
N VAL A 48 -2.22 23.93 1.60
CA VAL A 48 -1.07 24.85 1.44
C VAL A 48 -1.44 26.24 1.93
N GLU A 49 -2.64 26.73 1.58
CA GLU A 49 -3.13 28.01 2.07
C GLU A 49 -3.40 27.96 3.58
N CYS A 50 -3.98 26.86 4.07
CA CYS A 50 -4.18 26.59 5.48
C CYS A 50 -2.84 26.67 6.25
N ARG A 51 -1.77 26.04 5.73
CA ARG A 51 -0.43 26.13 6.33
C ARG A 51 0.05 27.58 6.45
N ARG A 52 -0.12 28.39 5.41
CA ARG A 52 0.28 29.81 5.41
C ARG A 52 -0.50 30.60 6.46
N GLN A 53 -1.81 30.40 6.53
CA GLN A 53 -2.67 31.09 7.49
C GLN A 53 -2.38 30.67 8.95
N ILE A 54 -2.13 29.37 9.21
CA ILE A 54 -1.72 28.89 10.54
C ILE A 54 -0.44 29.58 11.00
N VAL A 55 0.56 29.74 10.12
CA VAL A 55 1.80 30.44 10.48
C VAL A 55 1.52 31.89 10.86
N GLU A 56 0.70 32.61 10.09
CA GLU A 56 0.31 34.00 10.42
C GLU A 56 -0.41 34.11 11.76
N ASP A 57 -1.35 33.20 12.04
CA ASP A 57 -2.12 33.22 13.28
C ASP A 57 -1.25 32.90 14.49
N LEU A 58 -0.33 31.94 14.37
CA LEU A 58 0.66 31.63 15.41
C LEU A 58 1.63 32.80 15.65
N GLN A 59 2.01 33.55 14.60
CA GLN A 59 2.81 34.77 14.74
C GLN A 59 2.05 35.86 15.48
N LYS A 60 0.79 36.12 15.13
CA LYS A 60 -0.10 37.08 15.82
C LYS A 60 -0.28 36.72 17.29
N ALA A 61 -0.40 35.42 17.58
CA ALA A 61 -0.52 34.88 18.94
C ALA A 61 0.81 34.84 19.72
N ARG A 62 1.95 35.19 19.09
CA ARG A 62 3.29 35.10 19.67
C ARG A 62 3.66 33.69 20.17
N LEU A 63 3.22 32.66 19.45
CA LEU A 63 3.48 31.24 19.75
C LEU A 63 4.62 30.64 18.92
N ILE A 64 5.37 31.47 18.20
CA ILE A 64 6.53 31.05 17.39
C ILE A 64 7.81 31.61 17.99
N GLU A 65 8.72 30.71 18.36
CA GLU A 65 10.07 31.06 18.82
C GLU A 65 11.00 31.40 17.64
N LYS A 66 10.99 30.57 16.59
CA LYS A 66 11.89 30.70 15.43
C LYS A 66 11.24 30.15 14.15
N ILE A 67 11.56 30.76 13.01
CA ILE A 67 11.29 30.23 11.66
C ILE A 67 12.64 30.16 10.94
N GLU A 68 12.95 29.03 10.34
CA GLU A 68 14.18 28.80 9.60
C GLU A 68 13.95 27.89 8.39
N ASP A 69 14.78 28.04 7.37
CA ASP A 69 14.76 27.15 6.21
C ASP A 69 15.30 25.78 6.61
N HIS A 70 14.53 24.73 6.31
CA HIS A 70 14.87 23.36 6.67
C HIS A 70 14.77 22.43 5.47
N ALA A 71 15.92 21.97 4.98
CA ALA A 71 15.99 20.95 3.96
C ALA A 71 15.59 19.59 4.57
N HIS A 72 14.51 19.00 4.04
CA HIS A 72 14.02 17.69 4.46
C HIS A 72 13.58 16.86 3.25
N ALA A 73 13.57 15.54 3.42
CA ALA A 73 13.14 14.61 2.38
C ALA A 73 11.61 14.49 2.39
N VAL A 74 10.95 15.05 1.37
CA VAL A 74 9.50 14.93 1.15
C VAL A 74 9.22 13.81 0.16
N GLY A 75 8.26 12.94 0.49
CA GLY A 75 7.79 11.91 -0.44
C GLY A 75 6.99 12.54 -1.59
N HIS A 76 7.36 12.19 -2.82
CA HIS A 76 6.63 12.60 -4.03
C HIS A 76 6.08 11.39 -4.76
N CYS A 77 4.96 11.57 -5.45
CA CYS A 77 4.40 10.55 -6.31
C CYS A 77 5.38 10.28 -7.45
N TYR A 78 5.84 9.03 -7.59
CA TYR A 78 6.81 8.64 -8.62
C TYR A 78 6.32 8.85 -10.08
N ARG A 79 5.03 9.14 -10.29
CA ARG A 79 4.43 9.38 -11.62
C ARG A 79 4.22 10.87 -11.92
N CYS A 80 3.62 11.61 -11.00
CA CYS A 80 3.20 13.01 -11.23
C CYS A 80 3.98 14.02 -10.40
N ASP A 81 4.94 13.57 -9.58
CA ASP A 81 5.83 14.38 -8.75
C ASP A 81 5.10 15.29 -7.74
N THR A 82 3.81 15.07 -7.51
CA THR A 82 3.06 15.78 -6.46
C THR A 82 3.48 15.24 -5.09
N VAL A 83 3.61 16.13 -4.11
CA VAL A 83 3.85 15.76 -2.71
C VAL A 83 2.77 14.81 -2.21
N VAL A 84 3.20 13.69 -1.63
CA VAL A 84 2.30 12.69 -1.05
C VAL A 84 1.87 13.14 0.34
N GLU A 85 0.56 13.23 0.55
CA GLU A 85 -0.02 13.50 1.86
C GLU A 85 -0.36 12.17 2.55
N PRO A 86 0.21 11.86 3.73
CA PRO A 86 -0.20 10.71 4.50
C PRO A 86 -1.62 10.95 5.04
N ARG A 87 -2.53 10.01 4.78
CA ARG A 87 -3.90 10.04 5.29
C ARG A 87 -4.33 8.63 5.66
N LEU A 88 -5.11 8.51 6.72
CA LEU A 88 -5.77 7.25 7.05
C LEU A 88 -6.92 6.96 6.08
N SER A 89 -6.90 5.78 5.50
CA SER A 89 -7.99 5.21 4.71
C SER A 89 -8.10 3.71 4.98
N LEU A 90 -9.31 3.16 4.82
CA LEU A 90 -9.50 1.71 4.78
C LEU A 90 -8.99 1.19 3.44
N GLN A 91 -8.17 0.15 3.48
CA GLN A 91 -7.50 -0.43 2.30
C GLN A 91 -7.33 -1.93 2.47
N TRP A 92 -7.13 -2.63 1.35
CA TRP A 92 -6.86 -4.06 1.32
C TRP A 92 -5.36 -4.32 1.45
N PHE A 93 -5.00 -5.15 2.43
CA PHE A 93 -3.62 -5.55 2.68
C PHE A 93 -3.42 -7.05 2.56
N VAL A 94 -2.29 -7.44 2.00
CA VAL A 94 -1.78 -8.82 2.08
C VAL A 94 -0.77 -8.90 3.20
N ARG A 95 -0.99 -9.85 4.12
CA ARG A 95 -0.07 -10.14 5.21
C ARG A 95 1.21 -10.76 4.66
N MET A 96 2.32 -10.01 4.66
CA MET A 96 3.50 -10.37 3.91
C MET A 96 4.44 -11.34 4.64
N LYS A 97 4.57 -11.22 5.96
CA LYS A 97 5.49 -12.05 6.77
C LYS A 97 5.41 -13.56 6.50
N PRO A 98 4.23 -14.21 6.45
CA PRO A 98 4.16 -15.65 6.18
C PRO A 98 4.59 -16.02 4.75
N LEU A 99 4.33 -15.15 3.77
CA LEU A 99 4.75 -15.34 2.39
C LEU A 99 6.26 -15.11 2.21
N ALA A 100 6.81 -14.14 2.95
CA ALA A 100 8.22 -13.78 2.89
C ALA A 100 9.16 -14.92 3.31
N ARG A 101 8.75 -15.72 4.29
CA ARG A 101 9.56 -16.82 4.82
C ARG A 101 9.99 -17.84 3.75
N PRO A 102 9.09 -18.52 3.01
CA PRO A 102 9.51 -19.47 1.98
C PRO A 102 10.35 -18.82 0.87
N ALA A 103 10.09 -17.56 0.54
CA ALA A 103 10.85 -16.80 -0.45
C ALA A 103 12.29 -16.49 0.01
N ILE A 104 12.48 -16.14 1.28
CA ILE A 104 13.80 -15.99 1.91
C ILE A 104 14.55 -17.32 1.89
N GLU A 105 13.90 -18.42 2.28
CA GLU A 105 14.55 -19.74 2.30
C GLU A 105 14.96 -20.19 0.90
N ALA A 106 14.14 -19.94 -0.13
CA ALA A 106 14.48 -20.29 -1.52
C ALA A 106 15.73 -19.58 -2.06
N VAL A 107 16.08 -18.42 -1.50
CA VAL A 107 17.31 -17.71 -1.85
C VAL A 107 18.47 -18.19 -0.98
N LYS A 108 18.24 -18.45 0.32
CA LYS A 108 19.26 -18.95 1.25
C LYS A 108 19.73 -20.36 0.91
N ASP A 109 18.84 -21.23 0.43
CA ASP A 109 19.15 -22.61 0.02
C ASP A 109 19.66 -22.74 -1.43
N GLY A 110 19.71 -21.62 -2.17
CA GLY A 110 20.25 -21.55 -3.52
C GLY A 110 19.30 -22.03 -4.62
N ARG A 111 18.02 -22.35 -4.34
CA ARG A 111 17.01 -22.60 -5.39
C ARG A 111 16.81 -21.39 -6.30
N ILE A 112 17.01 -20.18 -5.76
CA ILE A 112 16.96 -18.92 -6.49
C ILE A 112 18.29 -18.20 -6.29
N GLN A 113 18.94 -17.85 -7.39
CA GLN A 113 20.25 -17.23 -7.40
C GLN A 113 20.17 -15.86 -8.10
N PHE A 114 20.78 -14.84 -7.48
CA PHE A 114 20.88 -13.52 -8.09
C PHE A 114 22.25 -13.33 -8.77
N MET A 115 22.24 -12.72 -9.96
CA MET A 115 23.43 -12.31 -10.69
C MET A 115 23.30 -10.82 -11.05
N PRO A 116 24.23 -9.94 -10.62
CA PRO A 116 25.37 -10.20 -9.74
C PRO A 116 24.97 -10.57 -8.29
N GLU A 117 25.81 -11.38 -7.63
CA GLU A 117 25.56 -11.97 -6.30
C GLU A 117 25.28 -10.93 -5.20
N ARG A 118 25.80 -9.71 -5.33
CA ARG A 118 25.56 -8.61 -4.37
C ARG A 118 24.07 -8.34 -4.12
N TRP A 119 23.20 -8.63 -5.10
CA TRP A 119 21.75 -8.42 -4.98
C TRP A 119 21.08 -9.40 -4.02
N THR A 120 21.70 -10.55 -3.72
CA THR A 120 21.20 -11.50 -2.74
C THR A 120 21.04 -10.84 -1.37
N LYS A 121 22.07 -10.12 -0.90
CA LYS A 121 22.01 -9.42 0.39
C LYS A 121 20.92 -8.35 0.39
N VAL A 122 20.88 -7.54 -0.67
CA VAL A 122 19.89 -6.46 -0.83
C VAL A 122 18.46 -6.99 -0.82
N TYR A 123 18.22 -8.11 -1.50
CA TYR A 123 16.94 -8.82 -1.48
C TYR A 123 16.57 -9.32 -0.07
N LEU A 124 17.49 -10.02 0.59
CA LEU A 124 17.27 -10.59 1.93
C LEU A 124 16.97 -9.50 2.96
N ASP A 125 17.76 -8.42 2.98
CA ASP A 125 17.56 -7.28 3.89
C ASP A 125 16.15 -6.67 3.71
N TRP A 126 15.66 -6.57 2.47
CA TRP A 126 14.32 -6.07 2.20
C TRP A 126 13.22 -7.05 2.63
N MET A 127 13.38 -8.33 2.32
CA MET A 127 12.42 -9.38 2.65
C MET A 127 12.27 -9.59 4.16
N GLU A 128 13.36 -9.49 4.93
CA GLU A 128 13.35 -9.63 6.38
C GLU A 128 12.63 -8.46 7.08
N ASN A 129 12.60 -7.28 6.44
CA ASN A 129 11.94 -6.06 6.94
C ASN A 129 10.61 -5.75 6.24
N ILE A 130 10.06 -6.70 5.47
CA ILE A 130 8.88 -6.47 4.65
C ILE A 130 7.65 -6.11 5.50
N ARG A 131 6.96 -5.05 5.09
CA ARG A 131 5.65 -4.64 5.65
C ARG A 131 4.51 -5.25 4.86
N ASP A 132 3.33 -5.31 5.47
CA ASP A 132 2.11 -5.77 4.80
C ASP A 132 1.83 -4.88 3.57
N TRP A 133 1.44 -5.53 2.47
CA TRP A 133 1.36 -4.87 1.18
C TRP A 133 -0.05 -4.36 0.94
N CYS A 134 -0.21 -3.04 0.84
CA CYS A 134 -1.45 -2.43 0.37
C CYS A 134 -1.67 -2.75 -1.13
N ILE A 135 -2.68 -3.57 -1.42
CA ILE A 135 -2.99 -4.05 -2.77
C ILE A 135 -4.15 -3.29 -3.43
N SER A 136 -4.90 -2.48 -2.71
CA SER A 136 -5.99 -1.67 -3.26
C SER A 136 -5.52 -0.32 -3.82
N ARG A 137 -6.15 0.12 -4.90
CA ARG A 137 -5.88 1.41 -5.55
C ARG A 137 -7.20 2.04 -6.00
N GLN A 138 -7.36 3.32 -5.66
CA GLN A 138 -8.50 4.15 -6.07
C GLN A 138 -8.26 4.75 -7.46
N ILE A 139 -8.07 3.90 -8.47
CA ILE A 139 -7.82 4.30 -9.86
C ILE A 139 -8.73 3.52 -10.82
N TRP A 140 -8.92 4.07 -12.02
CA TRP A 140 -9.79 3.47 -13.03
C TRP A 140 -9.21 2.24 -13.71
N TRP A 141 -7.88 2.16 -13.82
CA TRP A 141 -7.20 1.10 -14.57
C TRP A 141 -6.64 0.03 -13.65
N GLY A 142 -7.19 -1.18 -13.75
CA GLY A 142 -6.70 -2.36 -13.05
C GLY A 142 -7.76 -3.45 -12.97
N HIS A 143 -7.39 -4.60 -12.39
CA HIS A 143 -8.35 -5.65 -12.10
C HIS A 143 -9.15 -5.27 -10.86
N ARG A 144 -10.47 -5.12 -10.98
CA ARG A 144 -11.35 -4.80 -9.84
C ARG A 144 -11.20 -5.85 -8.73
N ILE A 145 -11.10 -5.40 -7.48
CA ILE A 145 -10.94 -6.29 -6.34
C ILE A 145 -12.18 -7.20 -6.24
N PRO A 146 -12.01 -8.53 -6.11
CA PRO A 146 -13.12 -9.47 -6.10
C PRO A 146 -13.78 -9.58 -4.72
N VAL A 147 -13.97 -8.45 -4.03
CA VAL A 147 -14.65 -8.36 -2.73
C VAL A 147 -16.02 -7.73 -2.91
N PHE A 148 -17.00 -8.22 -2.16
CA PHE A 148 -18.40 -7.84 -2.24
C PHE A 148 -18.93 -7.49 -0.86
N TYR A 149 -19.82 -6.49 -0.82
CA TYR A 149 -20.50 -6.00 0.37
C TYR A 149 -22.01 -6.18 0.22
N CYS A 150 -22.63 -6.92 1.12
CA CYS A 150 -24.08 -7.13 1.10
C CYS A 150 -24.81 -5.87 1.58
N GLU A 151 -25.76 -5.39 0.80
CA GLU A 151 -26.55 -4.21 1.15
C GLU A 151 -27.52 -4.51 2.32
N ALA A 152 -28.01 -5.75 2.42
CA ALA A 152 -29.01 -6.16 3.39
C ALA A 152 -28.42 -6.49 4.78
N CYS A 153 -27.27 -7.18 4.83
CA CYS A 153 -26.69 -7.66 6.10
C CYS A 153 -25.28 -7.17 6.38
N ARG A 154 -24.71 -6.32 5.50
CA ARG A 154 -23.35 -5.78 5.62
C ARG A 154 -22.23 -6.82 5.64
N HIS A 155 -22.52 -8.08 5.31
CA HIS A 155 -21.51 -9.11 5.16
C HIS A 155 -20.55 -8.76 4.03
N GLU A 156 -19.26 -8.91 4.28
CA GLU A 156 -18.15 -8.67 3.38
C GLU A 156 -17.50 -10.02 3.02
N TRP A 157 -17.30 -10.31 1.73
CA TRP A 157 -16.68 -11.56 1.30
C TRP A 157 -15.95 -11.41 -0.04
N ALA A 158 -14.93 -12.26 -0.27
CA ALA A 158 -14.29 -12.39 -1.56
C ALA A 158 -14.88 -13.57 -2.35
N ALA A 159 -15.05 -13.43 -3.67
CA ALA A 159 -15.54 -14.51 -4.53
C ALA A 159 -14.87 -14.52 -5.90
N LYS A 160 -14.68 -15.71 -6.48
CA LYS A 160 -14.26 -15.84 -7.87
C LYS A 160 -15.47 -15.61 -8.78
N GLY A 161 -15.31 -14.74 -9.78
CA GLY A 161 -16.40 -14.39 -10.71
C GLY A 161 -17.49 -13.55 -10.03
N HIS A 162 -18.72 -13.64 -10.54
CA HIS A 162 -19.86 -12.90 -10.00
C HIS A 162 -20.73 -13.82 -9.13
N PRO A 163 -20.80 -13.61 -7.80
CA PRO A 163 -21.64 -14.44 -6.93
C PRO A 163 -23.13 -14.26 -7.27
N ALA A 164 -23.94 -15.30 -7.05
CA ALA A 164 -25.39 -15.22 -7.33
C ALA A 164 -26.19 -14.56 -6.19
N ALA A 165 -25.68 -14.64 -4.96
CA ALA A 165 -26.28 -14.09 -3.75
C ALA A 165 -25.23 -13.97 -2.65
N CYS A 166 -25.54 -13.18 -1.62
CA CYS A 166 -24.78 -13.10 -0.38
C CYS A 166 -24.74 -14.47 0.31
N PRO A 167 -23.56 -15.00 0.66
CA PRO A 167 -23.43 -16.32 1.30
C PRO A 167 -23.98 -16.36 2.72
N ALA A 168 -24.14 -15.20 3.39
CA ALA A 168 -24.63 -15.14 4.77
C ALA A 168 -26.17 -15.06 4.87
N CYS A 169 -26.83 -14.33 3.97
CA CYS A 169 -28.28 -14.07 4.08
C CYS A 169 -29.11 -14.39 2.83
N GLY A 170 -28.48 -14.81 1.72
CA GLY A 170 -29.17 -15.14 0.47
C GLY A 170 -29.69 -13.94 -0.32
N SER A 171 -29.45 -12.70 0.13
CA SER A 171 -29.80 -11.49 -0.62
C SER A 171 -29.07 -11.42 -1.95
N LYS A 172 -29.77 -10.97 -3.00
CA LYS A 172 -29.18 -10.67 -4.31
C LYS A 172 -28.65 -9.22 -4.41
N GLY A 173 -28.95 -8.38 -3.42
CA GLY A 173 -28.45 -7.00 -3.34
C GLY A 173 -27.09 -6.96 -2.65
N PHE A 174 -26.05 -6.78 -3.46
CA PHE A 174 -24.68 -6.57 -3.00
C PHE A 174 -23.89 -5.77 -4.04
N GLN A 175 -22.85 -5.09 -3.57
CA GLN A 175 -21.97 -4.28 -4.41
C GLN A 175 -20.55 -4.83 -4.34
N GLN A 176 -19.87 -4.89 -5.49
CA GLN A 176 -18.45 -5.19 -5.53
C GLN A 176 -17.65 -3.95 -5.12
N ASP A 177 -16.51 -4.13 -4.46
CA ASP A 177 -15.56 -3.07 -4.14
C ASP A 177 -15.16 -2.30 -5.40
N GLU A 178 -15.18 -0.96 -5.36
CA GLU A 178 -14.84 -0.11 -6.50
C GLU A 178 -13.33 -0.03 -6.75
N ASP A 179 -12.51 -0.38 -5.77
CA ASP A 179 -11.07 -0.39 -5.89
C ASP A 179 -10.57 -1.42 -6.92
N VAL A 180 -9.43 -1.11 -7.50
CA VAL A 180 -8.67 -2.04 -8.34
C VAL A 180 -7.42 -2.53 -7.63
N LEU A 181 -6.95 -3.70 -8.04
CA LEU A 181 -5.69 -4.29 -7.58
C LEU A 181 -4.50 -3.49 -8.13
N ASP A 182 -3.48 -3.36 -7.28
CA ASP A 182 -2.16 -2.84 -7.65
C ASP A 182 -1.63 -3.56 -8.90
N THR A 183 -1.01 -2.82 -9.83
CA THR A 183 -0.44 -3.40 -11.06
C THR A 183 0.58 -4.49 -10.72
N TRP A 184 1.36 -4.30 -9.65
CA TRP A 184 2.31 -5.31 -9.20
C TRP A 184 1.64 -6.61 -8.73
N PHE A 185 0.36 -6.56 -8.32
CA PHE A 185 -0.45 -7.71 -7.91
C PHE A 185 -0.95 -8.57 -9.09
N SER A 186 -0.94 -8.05 -10.32
CA SER A 186 -1.10 -8.91 -11.49
C SER A 186 0.28 -9.34 -12.03
N SER A 187 1.26 -8.42 -12.06
CA SER A 187 2.59 -8.68 -12.60
C SER A 187 3.38 -9.76 -11.85
N TRP A 188 3.14 -9.96 -10.56
CA TRP A 188 3.80 -11.04 -9.80
C TRP A 188 3.37 -12.45 -10.23
N LEU A 189 2.26 -12.60 -10.95
CA LEU A 189 1.79 -13.89 -11.48
C LEU A 189 2.43 -14.23 -12.83
N TRP A 190 3.20 -13.31 -13.41
CA TRP A 190 3.78 -13.42 -14.75
C TRP A 190 4.47 -14.76 -15.06
N PRO A 191 5.28 -15.36 -14.15
CA PRO A 191 6.02 -16.59 -14.45
C PRO A 191 5.15 -17.78 -14.83
N PHE A 192 3.88 -17.79 -14.46
CA PHE A 192 2.96 -18.91 -14.69
C PHE A 192 1.65 -18.49 -15.36
N SER A 193 1.19 -17.25 -15.22
CA SER A 193 -0.03 -16.76 -15.89
C SER A 193 0.11 -16.74 -17.41
N THR A 194 1.31 -16.45 -17.91
CA THR A 194 1.66 -16.50 -19.33
C THR A 194 1.64 -17.91 -19.92
N LEU A 195 1.72 -18.93 -19.06
CA LEU A 195 1.67 -20.34 -19.42
C LEU A 195 0.25 -20.92 -19.26
N GLY A 196 -0.77 -20.08 -19.13
CA GLY A 196 -2.17 -20.48 -19.02
C GLY A 196 -2.64 -20.86 -17.61
N TRP A 197 -1.86 -20.59 -16.57
CA TRP A 197 -2.36 -20.63 -15.19
C TRP A 197 -3.57 -19.68 -15.05
N PRO A 198 -4.66 -20.07 -14.37
CA PRO A 198 -4.76 -21.16 -13.39
C PRO A 198 -5.09 -22.55 -13.95
N ALA A 199 -5.19 -22.74 -15.26
CA ALA A 199 -5.42 -24.06 -15.84
C ALA A 199 -4.15 -24.93 -15.75
N GLN A 200 -4.33 -26.20 -15.40
CA GLN A 200 -3.26 -27.20 -15.45
C GLN A 200 -3.12 -27.70 -16.89
N ASN A 201 -2.05 -27.28 -17.57
CA ASN A 201 -1.81 -27.60 -18.97
C ASN A 201 -0.36 -28.01 -19.23
N LYS A 202 -0.08 -28.45 -20.46
CA LYS A 202 1.24 -28.98 -20.84
C LYS A 202 2.35 -27.92 -20.80
N ASP A 203 2.03 -26.68 -21.16
CA ASP A 203 3.02 -25.59 -21.18
C ASP A 203 3.41 -25.21 -19.75
N LEU A 204 2.44 -25.06 -18.85
CA LEU A 204 2.72 -24.80 -17.44
C LEU A 204 3.57 -25.92 -16.82
N ALA A 205 3.27 -27.19 -17.12
CA ALA A 205 4.02 -28.32 -16.59
C ALA A 205 5.45 -28.43 -17.16
N PHE A 206 5.68 -27.94 -18.39
CA PHE A 206 6.97 -28.06 -19.06
C PHE A 206 7.89 -26.85 -18.79
N TYR A 207 7.34 -25.63 -18.80
CA TYR A 207 8.12 -24.39 -18.74
C TYR A 207 8.24 -23.79 -17.34
N TYR A 208 7.48 -24.27 -16.35
CA TYR A 208 7.57 -23.81 -14.96
C TYR A 208 8.16 -24.91 -14.05
N PRO A 209 9.15 -24.60 -13.18
CA PRO A 209 9.76 -23.28 -12.95
C PRO A 209 10.70 -22.84 -14.09
N THR A 210 10.76 -21.52 -14.35
CA THR A 210 11.65 -20.94 -15.36
C THR A 210 13.11 -20.93 -14.89
N ASN A 211 14.07 -20.96 -15.82
CA ASN A 211 15.51 -21.03 -15.49
C ASN A 211 16.16 -19.67 -15.18
N THR A 212 15.84 -18.63 -15.97
CA THR A 212 16.53 -17.34 -15.89
C THR A 212 15.54 -16.20 -16.09
N LEU A 213 15.55 -15.23 -15.17
CA LEU A 213 14.86 -13.95 -15.31
C LEU A 213 15.90 -12.85 -15.52
N VAL A 214 15.82 -12.15 -16.65
CA VAL A 214 16.68 -10.98 -16.94
C VAL A 214 15.88 -9.72 -16.69
N THR A 215 16.37 -8.86 -15.79
CA THR A 215 15.71 -7.60 -15.47
C THR A 215 16.68 -6.58 -14.89
N ALA A 216 16.19 -5.35 -14.72
CA ALA A 216 16.92 -4.24 -14.15
C ALA A 216 16.76 -4.21 -12.62
N PRO A 217 17.79 -3.75 -11.88
CA PRO A 217 17.79 -3.81 -10.42
C PRO A 217 16.70 -2.98 -9.73
N GLU A 218 16.18 -1.96 -10.41
CA GLU A 218 15.19 -1.01 -9.88
C GLU A 218 13.86 -1.68 -9.52
N ILE A 219 13.55 -2.84 -10.10
CA ILE A 219 12.30 -3.57 -9.86
C ILE A 219 12.49 -4.90 -9.13
N ILE A 220 13.66 -5.11 -8.49
CA ILE A 220 13.90 -6.30 -7.66
C ILE A 220 12.84 -6.43 -6.57
N PHE A 221 12.49 -5.33 -5.89
CA PHE A 221 11.53 -5.37 -4.78
C PHE A 221 10.07 -5.35 -5.23
N PHE A 222 9.77 -4.57 -6.26
CA PHE A 222 8.40 -4.40 -6.75
C PHE A 222 7.92 -5.58 -7.59
N TRP A 223 8.84 -6.25 -8.31
CA TRP A 223 8.50 -7.31 -9.24
C TRP A 223 9.16 -8.64 -8.93
N VAL A 224 10.49 -8.72 -8.90
CA VAL A 224 11.20 -10.00 -8.74
C VAL A 224 10.82 -10.67 -7.42
N ALA A 225 10.90 -9.94 -6.32
CA ALA A 225 10.53 -10.45 -5.01
C ALA A 225 9.07 -10.92 -4.96
N ARG A 226 8.16 -10.18 -5.61
CA ARG A 226 6.76 -10.57 -5.70
C ARG A 226 6.57 -11.83 -6.54
N MET A 227 7.28 -11.99 -7.65
CA MET A 227 7.21 -13.22 -8.45
C MET A 227 7.69 -14.44 -7.67
N ILE A 228 8.77 -14.29 -6.88
CA ILE A 228 9.24 -15.36 -5.99
C ILE A 228 8.15 -15.71 -4.97
N LEU A 229 7.51 -14.70 -4.38
CA LEU A 229 6.42 -14.89 -3.41
C LEU A 229 5.20 -15.60 -4.00
N GLY A 230 4.81 -15.26 -5.23
CA GLY A 230 3.65 -15.84 -5.90
C GLY A 230 3.90 -17.21 -6.51
N GLY A 231 5.17 -17.57 -6.76
CA GLY A 231 5.57 -18.82 -7.39
C GLY A 231 5.89 -19.97 -6.43
N LEU A 232 6.00 -19.69 -5.13
CA LEU A 232 6.27 -20.66 -4.07
C LEU A 232 5.00 -21.02 -3.29
#